data_AF-A0A350CFB4-F1
#
_entry.id   AF-A0A350CFB4-F1
#
_cell.length_a   1.000
_cell.length_b   1.000
_cell.length_c   1.000
_cell.angle_alpha   90.00
_cell.angle_beta   90.00
_cell.angle_gamma   90.00
#
_symmetry.space_group_name_H-M   'P 1'
#
loop_
_entity.id
_entity.type
_entity.pdbx_description
1 polymer ?
#
loop_
_entity_poly.entity_id
_entity_poly.type
_entity_poly.pdbx_seq_one_letter_code
_entity_poly.pdbx_strand_id
1 'polypeptide(L)'
;MCGGFRKVTQEVFQRVSLKGFRAMSYRSQRFIQAANLRLDVPVSVSLAEFPDDSMRMALEDATLLAFDEVIENCIRHDVDFLLLSGNVFIEADRSLRARLAIQRCFQRLHEASIHVFVLPGDSDPAEAWRLVPDLPDNVTICYSSNPEPESLLDGDSDLPMTLVSSALWIGAADDFGIQVIARGGQRLQPFRIGVVSRSRYEEAQRMAALAASATDDVLLDLAVNPSSGEKVADVQPVADADSAHVTVWRSVEVEQGERPAKHPGQAMRRLQAKSTDGEDAAGGMDRGFLAFADEVLREGQLNFLALLGEADRVTLWREQGVVHCPGTTQARSRLESAAGVCSLVQVNEFGEVQISPLDTSCVDWKLLELHVAGATDTSTLLQQMRTRLLEERCGAADRIWSVQWILRGSLPVLRMLRECEFDTLLALELDHLQAGSRALQLLHDVRYLPDAWPPGNPAGGLPDQYQQHVSRPGILGDAELTRVIESDREFSTAWKQRLLAVLPSLDPEQILARIREDGATWFEPRFDPGMAEDTEESDLESPDYSPGPAESAGESSEPLLQGADELEPDDESDDESERI
;
A
#
# COMPACT_ATOMS: atom_id res chain seq x y z
N MET A 1 51.87 -24.48 40.75
CA MET A 1 50.48 -24.52 40.27
C MET A 1 50.54 -24.40 38.75
N CYS A 2 50.00 -25.41 38.05
CA CYS A 2 50.12 -25.78 36.62
C CYS A 2 50.30 -24.58 35.66
N GLY A 3 51.30 -24.48 34.76
CA GLY A 3 51.65 -25.39 33.63
C GLY A 3 50.60 -25.22 32.53
N GLY A 4 50.74 -24.50 31.41
CA GLY A 4 51.86 -24.33 30.48
C GLY A 4 51.78 -25.41 29.40
N PHE A 5 51.29 -25.15 28.18
CA PHE A 5 51.69 -25.84 26.92
C PHE A 5 51.07 -25.19 25.66
N ARG A 6 51.96 -24.90 24.70
CA ARG A 6 51.70 -24.60 23.29
C ARG A 6 51.45 -25.90 22.51
N LYS A 7 50.65 -25.78 21.42
CA LYS A 7 50.57 -26.65 20.22
C LYS A 7 49.98 -28.06 20.40
N VAL A 8 49.45 -28.57 19.27
CA VAL A 8 48.83 -29.90 18.99
C VAL A 8 47.31 -29.84 19.26
N THR A 9 46.40 -29.69 18.29
CA THR A 9 46.11 -30.55 17.12
C THR A 9 45.35 -29.74 16.02
N GLN A 10 45.95 -29.49 14.85
CA GLN A 10 45.56 -30.18 13.60
C GLN A 10 45.00 -31.60 13.83
N GLU A 11 43.92 -31.93 13.12
CA GLU A 11 43.17 -33.21 13.12
C GLU A 11 41.99 -33.33 14.10
N VAL A 12 40.86 -32.71 13.74
CA VAL A 12 39.56 -33.43 13.70
C VAL A 12 38.86 -33.03 12.39
N PHE A 13 39.56 -33.25 11.28
CA PHE A 13 38.99 -33.32 9.94
C PHE A 13 39.00 -34.82 9.57
N GLN A 14 37.89 -35.32 9.02
CA GLN A 14 37.65 -36.70 8.58
C GLN A 14 37.32 -37.74 9.66
N ARG A 15 36.02 -38.01 9.84
CA ARG A 15 35.37 -39.25 9.38
C ARG A 15 33.96 -39.37 9.98
N VAL A 16 32.98 -38.82 9.29
CA VAL A 16 31.68 -39.49 9.14
C VAL A 16 31.38 -39.47 7.65
N SER A 17 31.83 -40.52 6.98
CA SER A 17 31.44 -40.86 5.62
C SER A 17 30.00 -41.36 5.69
N LEU A 18 29.05 -40.44 5.60
CA LEU A 18 27.73 -40.74 5.04
C LEU A 18 27.89 -40.64 3.53
N LYS A 19 27.87 -41.80 2.90
CA LYS A 19 27.89 -41.97 1.45
C LYS A 19 26.83 -41.06 0.80
N GLY A 20 27.27 -40.13 -0.03
CA GLY A 20 26.54 -39.76 -1.24
C GLY A 20 25.67 -38.50 -1.28
N PHE A 21 25.79 -37.53 -0.37
CA PHE A 21 25.18 -36.20 -0.58
C PHE A 21 26.26 -35.18 -0.95
N ARG A 22 26.48 -34.96 -2.25
CA ARG A 22 27.24 -33.78 -2.71
C ARG A 22 26.39 -32.57 -2.33
N ALA A 23 26.88 -31.70 -1.45
CA ALA A 23 26.23 -30.42 -1.17
C ALA A 23 26.05 -29.68 -2.50
N MET A 24 24.80 -29.40 -2.87
CA MET A 24 24.50 -28.60 -4.05
C MET A 24 25.07 -27.19 -3.81
N SER A 25 25.91 -26.74 -4.73
CA SER A 25 26.53 -25.41 -4.68
C SER A 25 25.84 -24.54 -5.74
N TYR A 26 25.65 -23.26 -5.48
CA TYR A 26 25.17 -22.27 -6.46
C TYR A 26 26.27 -21.24 -6.74
N ARG A 27 26.18 -20.52 -7.86
CA ARG A 27 26.97 -19.30 -8.02
C ARG A 27 26.25 -18.18 -7.28
N SER A 28 27.01 -17.38 -6.54
CA SER A 28 26.42 -16.20 -5.91
C SER A 28 25.95 -15.24 -6.99
N GLN A 29 24.76 -14.70 -6.81
CA GLN A 29 24.11 -13.80 -7.75
C GLN A 29 23.23 -12.80 -7.00
N ARG A 30 22.92 -11.69 -7.65
CA ARG A 30 22.02 -10.65 -7.16
C ARG A 30 21.09 -10.23 -8.28
N PHE A 31 19.84 -10.01 -7.95
CA PHE A 31 18.88 -9.47 -8.88
C PHE A 31 17.92 -8.52 -8.17
N ILE A 32 17.34 -7.60 -8.92
CA ILE A 32 16.21 -6.80 -8.42
C ILE A 32 14.93 -7.40 -8.98
N GLN A 33 13.94 -7.61 -8.13
CA GLN A 33 12.57 -7.89 -8.54
C GLN A 33 11.72 -6.64 -8.38
N ALA A 34 11.02 -6.25 -9.44
CA ALA A 34 10.02 -5.18 -9.44
C ALA A 34 8.73 -5.66 -10.09
N ALA A 35 7.59 -5.14 -9.64
CA ALA A 35 6.27 -5.55 -10.12
C ALA A 35 5.30 -4.36 -10.07
N ASN A 36 4.18 -4.46 -10.78
CA ASN A 36 3.09 -3.49 -10.72
C ASN A 36 3.51 -2.03 -10.96
N LEU A 37 4.50 -1.81 -11.83
CA LEU A 37 5.02 -0.48 -12.14
C LEU A 37 3.92 0.44 -12.71
N ARG A 38 3.00 -0.14 -13.52
CA ARG A 38 1.89 0.56 -14.18
C ARG A 38 2.33 1.90 -14.76
N LEU A 39 3.36 1.85 -15.59
CA LEU A 39 4.02 3.01 -16.17
C LEU A 39 3.01 3.94 -16.86
N ASP A 40 3.21 5.25 -16.67
CA ASP A 40 2.37 6.33 -17.22
C ASP A 40 0.95 6.40 -16.65
N VAL A 41 0.67 5.67 -15.57
CA VAL A 41 -0.53 5.88 -14.76
C VAL A 41 -0.22 6.93 -13.68
N PRO A 42 -0.93 8.08 -13.65
CA PRO A 42 -0.61 9.18 -12.76
C PRO A 42 -0.90 8.86 -11.30
N VAL A 43 -0.14 9.50 -10.40
CA VAL A 43 -0.42 9.48 -8.97
C VAL A 43 -1.63 10.38 -8.67
N SER A 44 -2.61 9.83 -7.96
CA SER A 44 -3.80 10.54 -7.51
C SER A 44 -3.59 11.07 -6.09
N VAL A 45 -3.58 12.40 -5.95
CA VAL A 45 -3.60 13.10 -4.67
C VAL A 45 -4.92 13.84 -4.50
N SER A 46 -5.38 13.96 -3.25
CA SER A 46 -6.62 14.67 -2.93
C SER A 46 -6.32 16.16 -2.81
N LEU A 47 -6.32 16.86 -3.95
CA LEU A 47 -6.22 18.32 -4.00
C LEU A 47 -7.35 18.87 -4.85
N ALA A 48 -7.95 19.97 -4.41
CA ALA A 48 -8.94 20.69 -5.19
C ALA A 48 -8.29 21.39 -6.39
N GLU A 49 -7.09 21.96 -6.19
CA GLU A 49 -6.29 22.63 -7.21
C GLU A 49 -4.80 22.34 -6.98
N PHE A 50 -4.03 22.23 -8.06
CA PHE A 50 -2.58 22.07 -7.99
C PHE A 50 -1.90 23.44 -7.89
N PRO A 51 -0.86 23.61 -7.06
CA PRO A 51 -0.17 24.89 -6.91
C PRO A 51 0.43 25.41 -8.22
N ASP A 52 0.96 24.51 -9.04
CA ASP A 52 1.50 24.82 -10.36
C ASP A 52 1.45 23.62 -11.34
N ASP A 53 1.68 23.89 -12.63
CA ASP A 53 1.73 22.87 -13.68
C ASP A 53 2.91 21.91 -13.53
N SER A 54 4.01 22.34 -12.90
CA SER A 54 5.21 21.53 -12.73
C SER A 54 4.97 20.37 -11.77
N MET A 55 4.21 20.61 -10.71
CA MET A 55 3.77 19.63 -9.72
C MET A 55 2.83 18.61 -10.36
N ARG A 56 1.84 19.08 -11.13
CA ARG A 56 0.94 18.19 -11.86
C ARG A 56 1.73 17.26 -12.79
N MET A 57 2.66 17.81 -13.57
CA MET A 57 3.55 17.02 -14.42
C MET A 57 4.40 16.03 -13.62
N ALA A 58 4.92 16.43 -12.47
CA ALA A 58 5.73 15.54 -11.64
C ALA A 58 4.92 14.36 -11.05
N LEU A 59 3.64 14.56 -10.73
CA LEU A 59 2.72 13.48 -10.32
C LEU A 59 2.32 12.57 -11.48
N GLU A 60 2.17 13.12 -12.69
CA GLU A 60 1.96 12.35 -13.92
C GLU A 60 3.21 11.50 -14.26
N ASP A 61 4.41 12.02 -14.01
CA ASP A 61 5.69 11.37 -14.31
C ASP A 61 6.15 10.41 -13.21
N ALA A 62 5.50 10.41 -12.04
CA ALA A 62 5.99 9.72 -10.85
C ALA A 62 6.26 8.23 -11.06
N THR A 63 5.40 7.50 -11.80
CA THR A 63 5.62 6.08 -12.10
C THR A 63 6.79 5.85 -13.06
N LEU A 64 7.01 6.76 -14.00
CA LEU A 64 8.15 6.72 -14.93
C LEU A 64 9.46 7.03 -14.19
N LEU A 65 9.46 8.01 -13.29
CA LEU A 65 10.61 8.36 -12.46
C LEU A 65 10.96 7.24 -11.47
N ALA A 66 9.95 6.62 -10.84
CA ALA A 66 10.17 5.46 -9.99
C ALA A 66 10.81 4.30 -10.75
N PHE A 67 10.43 4.10 -12.02
CA PHE A 67 11.09 3.11 -12.86
C PHE A 67 12.54 3.50 -13.20
N ASP A 68 12.83 4.77 -13.46
CA ASP A 68 14.22 5.24 -13.59
C ASP A 68 15.04 4.96 -12.31
N GLU A 69 14.46 5.12 -11.13
CA GLU A 69 15.11 4.76 -9.85
C GLU A 69 15.32 3.24 -9.72
N VAL A 70 14.41 2.40 -10.22
CA VAL A 70 14.64 0.94 -10.31
C VAL A 70 15.88 0.65 -11.16
N ILE A 71 15.98 1.26 -12.35
CA ILE A 71 17.13 1.08 -13.25
C ILE A 71 18.43 1.57 -12.60
N GLU A 72 18.39 2.73 -11.95
CA GLU A 72 19.55 3.26 -11.23
C GLU A 72 19.99 2.33 -10.09
N ASN A 73 19.04 1.76 -9.35
CA ASN A 73 19.35 0.78 -8.33
C ASN A 73 19.93 -0.53 -8.91
N CYS A 74 19.46 -1.01 -10.07
CA CYS A 74 20.07 -2.15 -10.76
C CYS A 74 21.55 -1.90 -11.04
N ILE A 75 21.87 -0.74 -11.61
CA ILE A 75 23.24 -0.37 -11.96
C ILE A 75 24.10 -0.16 -10.70
N ARG A 76 23.58 0.59 -9.71
CA ARG A 76 24.28 0.89 -8.45
C ARG A 76 24.63 -0.36 -7.65
N HIS A 77 23.75 -1.36 -7.65
CA HIS A 77 23.95 -2.60 -6.90
C HIS A 77 24.69 -3.69 -7.69
N ASP A 78 25.04 -3.42 -8.95
CA ASP A 78 25.74 -4.34 -9.85
C ASP A 78 25.05 -5.70 -9.87
N VAL A 79 23.78 -5.69 -10.29
CA VAL A 79 22.93 -6.89 -10.31
C VAL A 79 23.10 -7.66 -11.62
N ASP A 80 23.00 -8.98 -11.55
CA ASP A 80 23.11 -9.86 -12.71
C ASP A 80 21.92 -9.68 -13.67
N PHE A 81 20.73 -9.42 -13.11
CA PHE A 81 19.51 -9.16 -13.88
C PHE A 81 18.44 -8.38 -13.11
N LEU A 82 17.51 -7.80 -13.85
CA LEU A 82 16.22 -7.28 -13.39
C LEU A 82 15.12 -8.31 -13.71
N LEU A 83 14.32 -8.68 -12.72
CA LEU A 83 13.13 -9.50 -12.89
C LEU A 83 11.88 -8.61 -12.77
N LEU A 84 11.16 -8.44 -13.88
CA LEU A 84 9.87 -7.75 -13.91
C LEU A 84 8.75 -8.78 -13.79
N SER A 85 8.11 -8.84 -12.62
CA SER A 85 7.10 -9.84 -12.31
C SER A 85 5.67 -9.31 -12.46
N GLY A 86 5.34 -8.88 -13.68
CA GLY A 86 4.00 -8.52 -14.13
C GLY A 86 3.56 -7.06 -13.89
N ASN A 87 2.55 -6.65 -14.68
CA ASN A 87 1.88 -5.36 -14.62
C ASN A 87 2.85 -4.16 -14.78
N VAL A 88 3.77 -4.25 -15.73
CA VAL A 88 4.72 -3.18 -16.04
C VAL A 88 3.99 -1.97 -16.63
N PHE A 89 3.08 -2.20 -17.56
CA PHE A 89 2.22 -1.17 -18.16
C PHE A 89 0.78 -1.69 -18.30
N ILE A 90 -0.13 -0.81 -18.72
CA ILE A 90 -1.52 -1.18 -19.01
C ILE A 90 -1.74 -1.10 -20.51
N GLU A 91 -1.92 -2.25 -21.16
CA GLU A 91 -2.09 -2.30 -22.62
C GLU A 91 -3.36 -1.56 -23.09
N ALA A 92 -4.42 -1.57 -22.28
CA ALA A 92 -5.65 -0.86 -22.58
C ALA A 92 -5.45 0.66 -22.76
N ASP A 93 -4.47 1.24 -22.06
CA ASP A 93 -4.17 2.67 -22.13
C ASP A 93 -3.35 3.03 -23.38
N ARG A 94 -2.70 2.04 -24.01
CA ARG A 94 -1.89 2.20 -25.24
C ARG A 94 -0.86 3.33 -25.12
N SER A 95 -0.30 3.52 -23.91
CA SER A 95 0.64 4.61 -23.65
C SER A 95 1.92 4.48 -24.47
N LEU A 96 2.19 5.49 -25.30
CA LEU A 96 3.47 5.62 -26.01
C LEU A 96 4.61 6.00 -25.05
N ARG A 97 4.32 6.81 -24.02
CA ARG A 97 5.32 7.25 -23.03
C ARG A 97 5.87 6.07 -22.26
N ALA A 98 5.00 5.16 -21.81
CA ALA A 98 5.40 3.93 -21.15
C ALA A 98 6.34 3.08 -22.04
N ARG A 99 5.98 2.87 -23.32
CA ARG A 99 6.79 2.07 -24.25
C ARG A 99 8.16 2.69 -24.54
N LEU A 100 8.22 4.01 -24.72
CA LEU A 100 9.48 4.73 -24.90
C LEU A 100 10.34 4.69 -23.64
N ALA A 101 9.73 4.81 -22.45
CA ALA A 101 10.43 4.67 -21.19
C ALA A 101 11.01 3.27 -21.02
N ILE A 102 10.25 2.21 -21.32
CA ILE A 102 10.71 0.81 -21.34
C ILE A 102 11.96 0.67 -22.22
N GLN A 103 11.88 1.10 -23.48
CA GLN A 103 12.99 1.00 -24.43
C GLN A 103 14.25 1.73 -23.91
N ARG A 104 14.10 2.99 -23.48
CA ARG A 104 15.20 3.80 -22.93
C ARG A 104 15.83 3.14 -21.71
N CYS A 105 15.01 2.68 -20.77
CA CYS A 105 15.46 2.07 -19.52
C CYS A 105 16.18 0.74 -19.76
N PHE A 106 15.66 -0.11 -20.66
CA PHE A 106 16.30 -1.37 -21.00
C PHE A 106 17.60 -1.18 -21.78
N GLN A 107 17.69 -0.15 -22.62
CA GLN A 107 18.94 0.22 -23.28
C GLN A 107 20.03 0.63 -22.27
N ARG A 108 19.67 1.37 -21.21
CA ARG A 108 20.61 1.69 -20.12
C ARG A 108 21.12 0.43 -19.41
N LEU A 109 20.25 -0.55 -19.16
CA LEU A 109 20.66 -1.84 -18.59
C LEU A 109 21.51 -2.66 -19.56
N HIS A 110 21.21 -2.60 -20.86
CA HIS A 110 22.00 -3.25 -21.90
C HIS A 110 23.45 -2.72 -21.92
N GLU A 111 23.62 -1.39 -21.86
CA GLU A 111 24.94 -0.75 -21.77
C GLU A 111 25.71 -1.15 -20.50
N ALA A 112 25.00 -1.43 -19.42
CA ALA A 112 25.55 -1.95 -18.16
C ALA A 112 25.72 -3.49 -18.15
N SER A 113 25.40 -4.20 -19.24
CA SER A 113 25.42 -5.67 -19.33
C SER A 113 24.52 -6.39 -18.32
N ILE A 114 23.41 -5.75 -17.92
CA ILE A 114 22.41 -6.30 -17.00
C ILE A 114 21.26 -6.91 -17.81
N HIS A 115 20.92 -8.16 -17.55
CA HIS A 115 19.82 -8.84 -18.25
C HIS A 115 18.46 -8.42 -17.69
N VAL A 116 17.40 -8.52 -18.49
CA VAL A 116 16.02 -8.25 -18.05
C VAL A 116 15.15 -9.44 -18.37
N PHE A 117 14.58 -10.06 -17.34
CA PHE A 117 13.54 -11.07 -17.50
C PHE A 117 12.18 -10.46 -17.22
N VAL A 118 11.25 -10.63 -18.16
CA VAL A 118 9.88 -10.15 -18.03
C VAL A 118 8.95 -11.34 -17.91
N LEU A 119 8.24 -11.44 -16.79
CA LEU A 119 7.10 -12.32 -16.61
C LEU A 119 5.83 -11.48 -16.86
N PRO A 120 5.14 -11.65 -18.01
CA PRO A 120 3.94 -10.86 -18.32
C PRO A 120 2.85 -11.03 -17.27
N GLY A 121 2.15 -9.93 -16.95
CA GLY A 121 1.00 -9.91 -16.05
C GLY A 121 -0.33 -9.78 -16.80
N ASP A 122 -1.39 -9.52 -16.04
CA ASP A 122 -2.76 -9.42 -16.58
C ASP A 122 -2.97 -8.11 -17.35
N SER A 123 -2.29 -7.01 -16.95
CA SER A 123 -2.41 -5.69 -17.59
C SER A 123 -1.47 -5.52 -18.80
N ASP A 124 -0.41 -6.31 -18.86
CA ASP A 124 0.63 -6.31 -19.89
C ASP A 124 0.84 -7.73 -20.45
N PRO A 125 -0.17 -8.29 -21.16
CA PRO A 125 -0.10 -9.65 -21.65
C PRO A 125 1.06 -9.85 -22.65
N ALA A 126 1.46 -11.10 -22.83
CA ALA A 126 2.56 -11.49 -23.72
C ALA A 126 2.48 -10.88 -25.14
N GLU A 127 1.27 -10.75 -25.69
CA GLU A 127 1.01 -10.15 -27.00
C GLU A 127 1.32 -8.65 -27.01
N ALA A 128 1.08 -7.95 -25.91
CA ALA A 128 1.37 -6.52 -25.78
C ALA A 128 2.87 -6.26 -25.84
N TRP A 129 3.66 -7.11 -25.21
CA TRP A 129 5.13 -7.04 -25.25
C TRP A 129 5.71 -7.20 -26.65
N ARG A 130 5.09 -8.03 -27.52
CA ARG A 130 5.51 -8.14 -28.93
C ARG A 130 5.32 -6.86 -29.73
N LEU A 131 4.49 -5.93 -29.23
CA LEU A 131 4.25 -4.63 -29.86
C LEU A 131 5.19 -3.54 -29.34
N VAL A 132 6.05 -3.84 -28.36
CA VAL A 132 7.10 -2.90 -27.92
C VAL A 132 8.22 -2.95 -28.96
N PRO A 133 8.46 -1.86 -29.71
CA PRO A 133 9.47 -1.86 -30.77
C PRO A 133 10.88 -1.87 -30.19
N ASP A 134 11.81 -2.45 -30.95
CA ASP A 134 13.25 -2.29 -30.75
C ASP A 134 13.74 -2.60 -29.32
N LEU A 135 13.23 -3.68 -28.71
CA LEU A 135 13.75 -4.21 -27.45
C LEU A 135 15.22 -4.66 -27.64
N PRO A 136 16.16 -4.28 -26.77
CA PRO A 136 17.54 -4.73 -26.88
C PRO A 136 17.70 -6.21 -26.52
N ASP A 137 18.80 -6.82 -27.00
CA ASP A 137 19.05 -8.27 -26.90
C ASP A 137 19.22 -8.79 -25.45
N ASN A 138 19.38 -7.90 -24.46
CA ASN A 138 19.43 -8.27 -23.04
C ASN A 138 18.04 -8.53 -22.43
N VAL A 139 16.96 -8.33 -23.18
CA VAL A 139 15.58 -8.46 -22.70
C VAL A 139 14.99 -9.79 -23.16
N THR A 140 14.57 -10.60 -22.19
CA THR A 140 13.90 -11.88 -22.43
C THR A 140 12.48 -11.84 -21.86
N ILE A 141 11.50 -12.00 -22.75
CA ILE A 141 10.09 -12.13 -22.36
C ILE A 141 9.78 -13.61 -22.14
N CYS A 142 9.45 -13.98 -20.91
CA CYS A 142 9.13 -15.34 -20.52
C CYS A 142 7.66 -15.68 -20.87
N TYR A 143 7.47 -16.37 -21.99
CA TYR A 143 6.14 -16.78 -22.46
C TYR A 143 5.65 -18.05 -21.76
N SER A 144 4.41 -18.06 -21.25
CA SER A 144 3.83 -19.28 -20.65
C SER A 144 3.66 -20.44 -21.65
N SER A 145 3.63 -20.14 -22.94
CA SER A 145 3.60 -21.13 -24.02
C SER A 145 4.97 -21.76 -24.31
N ASN A 146 6.07 -21.19 -23.80
CA ASN A 146 7.38 -21.80 -23.95
C ASN A 146 7.55 -22.87 -22.86
N PRO A 147 7.65 -24.17 -23.21
CA PRO A 147 7.90 -25.19 -22.22
C PRO A 147 9.31 -25.08 -21.65
N GLU A 148 10.29 -24.64 -22.43
CA GLU A 148 11.68 -24.55 -21.99
C GLU A 148 11.91 -23.29 -21.12
N PRO A 149 12.65 -23.41 -20.01
CA PRO A 149 12.98 -22.26 -19.18
C PRO A 149 14.00 -21.36 -19.89
N GLU A 150 13.84 -20.05 -19.70
CA GLU A 150 14.80 -19.06 -20.16
C GLU A 150 16.02 -19.07 -19.24
N SER A 151 17.23 -19.01 -19.81
CA SER A 151 18.46 -19.20 -19.04
C SER A 151 19.36 -17.97 -19.05
N LEU A 152 19.89 -17.61 -17.88
CA LEU A 152 21.05 -16.75 -17.75
C LEU A 152 22.31 -17.62 -17.69
N LEU A 153 23.28 -17.36 -18.56
CA LEU A 153 24.51 -18.13 -18.67
C LEU A 153 25.65 -17.48 -17.88
N ASP A 154 26.55 -18.30 -17.36
CA ASP A 154 27.82 -17.85 -16.80
C ASP A 154 28.77 -17.45 -17.93
N GLY A 155 29.21 -16.19 -17.96
CA GLY A 155 30.18 -15.70 -18.95
C GLY A 155 31.51 -16.46 -18.98
N ASP A 156 31.93 -17.12 -17.89
CA ASP A 156 33.19 -17.87 -17.83
C ASP A 156 33.04 -19.34 -18.26
N SER A 157 31.91 -19.96 -17.94
CA SER A 157 31.72 -21.42 -18.11
C SER A 157 30.67 -21.81 -19.15
N ASP A 158 29.90 -20.84 -19.66
CA ASP A 158 28.78 -21.02 -20.58
C ASP A 158 27.69 -21.99 -20.06
N LEU A 159 27.68 -22.19 -18.74
CA LEU A 159 26.70 -23.02 -18.03
C LEU A 159 25.56 -22.16 -17.50
N PRO A 160 24.33 -22.68 -17.43
CA PRO A 160 23.20 -21.95 -16.88
C PRO A 160 23.41 -21.68 -15.39
N MET A 161 23.37 -20.40 -15.04
CA MET A 161 23.37 -19.87 -13.69
C MET A 161 21.98 -19.80 -13.09
N THR A 162 21.03 -19.35 -13.91
CA THR A 162 19.67 -19.03 -13.50
C THR A 162 18.71 -19.49 -14.57
N LEU A 163 17.62 -20.11 -14.15
CA LEU A 163 16.54 -20.55 -15.03
C LEU A 163 15.25 -19.86 -14.60
N VAL A 164 14.57 -19.22 -15.54
CA VAL A 164 13.30 -18.51 -15.32
C VAL A 164 12.21 -19.19 -16.14
N SER A 165 11.19 -19.71 -15.47
CA SER A 165 10.05 -20.39 -16.11
C SER A 165 8.73 -19.67 -15.84
N SER A 166 8.05 -19.31 -16.92
CA SER A 166 6.68 -18.77 -16.94
C SER A 166 5.61 -19.87 -17.03
N ALA A 167 6.00 -21.08 -17.43
CA ALA A 167 5.14 -22.25 -17.46
C ALA A 167 5.07 -22.91 -16.06
N LEU A 168 3.85 -23.25 -15.63
CA LEU A 168 3.62 -24.09 -14.46
C LEU A 168 3.93 -25.54 -14.84
N TRP A 169 5.05 -26.05 -14.35
CA TRP A 169 5.39 -27.46 -14.45
C TRP A 169 4.64 -28.23 -13.36
N ILE A 170 3.53 -28.88 -13.73
CA ILE A 170 2.84 -29.87 -12.89
C ILE A 170 2.93 -31.19 -13.66
N GLY A 171 3.93 -32.02 -13.36
CA GLY A 171 4.18 -33.26 -14.09
C GLY A 171 5.42 -34.00 -13.61
N ALA A 172 5.34 -35.33 -13.58
CA ALA A 172 6.46 -36.20 -13.22
C ALA A 172 7.59 -36.03 -14.24
N ALA A 173 8.81 -35.81 -13.75
CA ALA A 173 9.99 -35.91 -14.59
C ALA A 173 10.25 -37.38 -14.94
N ASP A 174 9.98 -37.77 -16.19
CA ASP A 174 10.34 -39.07 -16.77
C ASP A 174 10.75 -38.96 -18.27
N ASP A 175 11.04 -40.11 -18.88
CA ASP A 175 12.30 -40.45 -19.58
C ASP A 175 12.78 -39.65 -20.82
N PHE A 176 12.16 -38.53 -21.26
CA PHE A 176 12.68 -37.75 -22.42
C PHE A 176 12.42 -36.21 -22.46
N GLY A 177 12.12 -35.52 -21.36
CA GLY A 177 11.65 -34.11 -21.43
C GLY A 177 12.50 -32.98 -20.83
N ILE A 178 13.44 -33.27 -19.94
CA ILE A 178 14.36 -32.26 -19.36
C ILE A 178 15.76 -32.74 -19.68
N GLN A 179 16.52 -31.97 -20.47
CA GLN A 179 17.96 -32.06 -20.36
C GLN A 179 18.30 -31.58 -18.96
N VAL A 180 18.43 -32.54 -18.06
CA VAL A 180 19.22 -32.40 -16.85
C VAL A 180 20.63 -32.06 -17.36
N ILE A 181 20.92 -30.77 -17.56
CA ILE A 181 22.27 -30.31 -17.89
C ILE A 181 23.23 -30.73 -16.76
N ALA A 182 22.72 -31.00 -15.56
CA ALA A 182 23.47 -31.61 -14.48
C ALA A 182 23.40 -33.15 -14.48
N ARG A 183 23.69 -33.86 -15.59
CA ARG A 183 24.05 -35.29 -15.50
C ARG A 183 25.31 -35.38 -14.66
N GLY A 184 25.14 -35.80 -13.40
CA GLY A 184 26.16 -36.31 -12.47
C GLY A 184 27.60 -35.93 -12.80
N GLY A 185 27.96 -34.65 -12.62
CA GLY A 185 29.30 -34.17 -12.93
C GLY A 185 29.55 -32.74 -12.46
N GLN A 186 28.58 -31.85 -12.62
CA GLN A 186 28.70 -30.43 -12.29
C GLN A 186 28.67 -30.17 -10.78
N ARG A 187 29.54 -29.27 -10.32
CA ARG A 187 29.65 -28.85 -8.92
C ARG A 187 28.61 -27.78 -8.57
N LEU A 188 28.13 -27.03 -9.56
CA LEU A 188 27.18 -25.92 -9.43
C LEU A 188 25.82 -26.29 -10.03
N GLN A 189 24.73 -25.92 -9.37
CA GLN A 189 23.35 -26.03 -9.84
C GLN A 189 22.82 -24.65 -10.25
N PRO A 190 21.95 -24.57 -11.27
CA PRO A 190 21.27 -23.33 -11.60
C PRO A 190 20.23 -22.98 -10.53
N PHE A 191 20.10 -21.69 -10.22
CA PHE A 191 19.00 -21.18 -9.40
C PHE A 191 17.72 -21.09 -10.23
N ARG A 192 16.62 -21.63 -9.72
CA ARG A 192 15.36 -21.75 -10.48
C ARG A 192 14.30 -20.81 -9.95
N ILE A 193 13.79 -19.98 -10.86
CA ILE A 193 12.74 -19.00 -10.63
C ILE A 193 11.50 -19.44 -11.41
N GLY A 194 10.38 -19.61 -10.70
CA GLY A 194 9.07 -19.83 -11.30
C GLY A 194 8.12 -18.68 -11.03
N VAL A 195 6.89 -18.82 -11.53
CA VAL A 195 5.84 -17.82 -11.41
C VAL A 195 4.55 -18.41 -10.83
N VAL A 196 3.84 -17.63 -10.01
CA VAL A 196 2.50 -17.98 -9.52
C VAL A 196 1.63 -16.73 -9.45
N SER A 197 0.32 -16.90 -9.59
CA SER A 197 -0.67 -15.84 -9.35
C SER A 197 -1.95 -16.42 -8.74
N ARG A 198 -2.74 -15.58 -8.07
CA ARG A 198 -4.08 -16.01 -7.58
C ARG A 198 -5.00 -16.40 -8.72
N SER A 199 -5.00 -15.63 -9.81
CA SER A 199 -5.82 -15.90 -11.00
C SER A 199 -5.56 -17.30 -11.55
N ARG A 200 -4.29 -17.72 -11.62
CA ARG A 200 -3.90 -19.08 -12.04
C ARG A 200 -4.29 -20.15 -11.03
N TYR A 201 -4.19 -19.86 -9.73
CA TYR A 201 -4.66 -20.79 -8.71
C TYR A 201 -6.17 -21.05 -8.81
N GLU A 202 -6.97 -20.00 -8.95
CA GLU A 202 -8.42 -20.09 -9.12
C GLU A 202 -8.81 -20.81 -10.43
N GLU A 203 -8.03 -20.62 -11.49
CA GLU A 203 -8.20 -21.38 -12.75
C GLU A 203 -7.86 -22.86 -12.57
N ALA A 204 -6.76 -23.19 -11.90
CA ALA A 204 -6.39 -24.57 -11.60
C ALA A 204 -7.46 -25.29 -10.76
N GLN A 205 -8.02 -24.60 -9.76
CA GLN A 205 -9.15 -25.11 -8.99
C GLN A 205 -10.39 -25.35 -9.84
N ARG A 206 -10.74 -24.40 -10.72
CA ARG A 206 -11.86 -24.55 -11.66
C ARG A 206 -11.67 -25.74 -12.59
N MET A 207 -10.47 -25.93 -13.13
CA MET A 207 -10.14 -27.05 -14.00
C MET A 207 -10.18 -28.39 -13.26
N ALA A 208 -9.67 -28.46 -12.03
CA ALA A 208 -9.74 -29.66 -11.19
C ALA A 208 -11.19 -30.01 -10.83
N ALA A 209 -12.03 -29.01 -10.51
CA ALA A 209 -13.45 -29.21 -10.24
C ALA A 209 -14.20 -29.71 -11.49
N LEU A 210 -13.91 -29.15 -12.67
CA LEU A 210 -14.45 -29.62 -13.94
C LEU A 210 -14.06 -31.08 -14.20
N ALA A 211 -12.78 -31.42 -14.05
CA ALA A 211 -12.28 -32.78 -14.22
C ALA A 211 -12.91 -33.77 -13.23
N ALA A 212 -13.10 -33.37 -11.98
CA ALA A 212 -13.76 -34.20 -10.96
C ALA A 212 -15.27 -34.36 -11.19
N SER A 213 -15.91 -33.39 -11.83
CA SER A 213 -17.34 -33.41 -12.17
C SER A 213 -17.65 -34.07 -13.52
N ALA A 214 -16.63 -34.30 -14.36
CA ALA A 214 -16.80 -34.93 -15.66
C ALA A 214 -17.18 -36.41 -15.49
N THR A 215 -18.40 -36.76 -15.89
CA THR A 215 -18.79 -38.15 -16.16
C THR A 215 -18.18 -38.61 -17.49
N ASP A 216 -17.88 -39.90 -17.63
CA ASP A 216 -17.23 -40.51 -18.81
C ASP A 216 -17.84 -40.09 -20.16
N ASP A 217 -19.12 -39.72 -20.20
CA ASP A 217 -19.81 -39.25 -21.41
C ASP A 217 -19.30 -37.90 -21.96
N VAL A 218 -18.75 -37.00 -21.13
CA VAL A 218 -18.24 -35.68 -21.59
C VAL A 218 -16.83 -35.80 -22.19
N LEU A 219 -16.04 -36.77 -21.75
CA LEU A 219 -14.72 -37.06 -22.32
C LEU A 219 -14.80 -37.64 -23.74
N LEU A 220 -15.90 -38.33 -24.07
CA LEU A 220 -16.17 -38.87 -25.41
C LEU A 220 -16.56 -37.78 -26.41
N ASP A 221 -17.21 -36.69 -25.97
CA ASP A 221 -17.58 -35.56 -26.84
C ASP A 221 -16.41 -34.61 -27.15
N LEU A 222 -15.34 -34.64 -26.36
CA LEU A 222 -14.08 -33.91 -26.64
C LEU A 222 -13.17 -34.63 -27.65
N ALA A 223 -13.51 -35.86 -28.05
CA ALA A 223 -12.80 -36.63 -29.07
C ALA A 223 -13.32 -36.37 -30.50
N VAL A 224 -13.95 -35.20 -30.74
CA VAL A 224 -14.38 -34.76 -32.07
C VAL A 224 -13.71 -33.44 -32.40
N ASN A 225 -12.96 -33.40 -33.51
CA ASN A 225 -12.34 -32.17 -33.99
C ASN A 225 -13.44 -31.18 -34.43
N PRO A 226 -13.58 -30.01 -33.78
CA PRO A 226 -14.71 -29.11 -33.99
C PRO A 226 -14.71 -28.42 -35.38
N SER A 227 -13.65 -28.59 -36.17
CA SER A 227 -13.53 -28.01 -37.52
C SER A 227 -13.92 -28.96 -38.67
N SER A 228 -13.88 -30.28 -38.46
CA SER A 228 -14.10 -31.27 -39.54
C SER A 228 -15.22 -32.29 -39.26
N GLY A 229 -15.64 -32.48 -38.01
CA GLY A 229 -16.74 -33.40 -37.66
C GLY A 229 -16.45 -34.90 -37.89
N GLU A 230 -15.23 -35.28 -38.25
CA GLU A 230 -14.84 -36.69 -38.36
C GLU A 230 -14.42 -37.26 -37.00
N LYS A 231 -14.96 -38.44 -36.66
CA LYS A 231 -14.47 -39.27 -35.55
C LYS A 231 -13.08 -39.79 -35.88
N VAL A 232 -12.14 -39.67 -34.95
CA VAL A 232 -10.84 -40.35 -35.07
C VAL A 232 -11.12 -41.86 -35.16
N ALA A 233 -10.68 -42.49 -36.25
CA ALA A 233 -10.90 -43.91 -36.50
C ALA A 233 -10.22 -44.77 -35.41
N ASP A 234 -10.92 -45.81 -34.99
CA ASP A 234 -10.47 -46.82 -34.01
C ASP A 234 -9.02 -47.27 -34.30
N VAL A 235 -8.09 -46.87 -33.43
CA VAL A 235 -6.82 -47.58 -33.31
C VAL A 235 -7.13 -48.88 -32.59
N GLN A 236 -7.18 -49.98 -33.33
CA GLN A 236 -7.26 -51.31 -32.75
C GLN A 236 -6.09 -51.50 -31.77
N PRO A 237 -6.34 -51.93 -30.52
CA PRO A 237 -5.27 -52.22 -29.59
C PRO A 237 -4.49 -53.44 -30.10
N VAL A 238 -3.18 -53.27 -30.24
CA VAL A 238 -2.26 -54.39 -30.37
C VAL A 238 -2.39 -55.23 -29.10
N ALA A 239 -2.67 -56.51 -29.28
CA ALA A 239 -2.85 -57.47 -28.21
C ALA A 239 -1.52 -57.74 -27.46
N ASP A 240 -1.69 -57.80 -26.14
CA ASP A 240 -0.89 -58.49 -25.11
C ASP A 240 0.33 -57.83 -24.42
N ALA A 241 0.15 -57.81 -23.09
CA ALA A 241 1.07 -58.12 -22.00
C ALA A 241 2.08 -57.05 -21.52
N ASP A 242 1.63 -56.14 -20.65
CA ASP A 242 1.89 -56.26 -19.20
C ASP A 242 1.15 -55.15 -18.43
N SER A 243 0.30 -55.57 -17.49
CA SER A 243 -0.54 -54.69 -16.66
C SER A 243 0.25 -54.04 -15.52
N ALA A 244 0.39 -52.71 -15.54
CA ALA A 244 0.69 -51.93 -14.35
C ALA A 244 -0.49 -50.99 -14.06
N HIS A 245 -1.07 -51.15 -12.86
CA HIS A 245 -2.29 -50.51 -12.41
C HIS A 245 -2.17 -48.98 -12.31
N VAL A 246 -3.01 -48.26 -13.05
CA VAL A 246 -3.37 -46.86 -12.74
C VAL A 246 -4.25 -46.89 -11.50
N THR A 247 -3.72 -46.40 -10.37
CA THR A 247 -4.48 -46.26 -9.12
C THR A 247 -4.94 -44.83 -8.99
N VAL A 248 -6.21 -44.59 -9.29
CA VAL A 248 -6.93 -43.34 -8.96
C VAL A 248 -7.20 -43.37 -7.45
N TRP A 249 -6.52 -42.51 -6.69
CA TRP A 249 -6.71 -42.46 -5.24
C TRP A 249 -7.99 -41.70 -4.90
N ARG A 250 -9.00 -42.47 -4.46
CA ARG A 250 -10.14 -41.98 -3.69
C ARG A 250 -9.67 -41.59 -2.29
N SER A 251 -10.14 -40.43 -1.83
CA SER A 251 -10.00 -39.96 -0.45
C SER A 251 -10.50 -41.02 0.54
N VAL A 252 -9.65 -41.39 1.50
CA VAL A 252 -10.03 -42.20 2.66
C VAL A 252 -9.82 -41.34 3.91
N GLU A 253 -10.94 -41.05 4.58
CA GLU A 253 -10.96 -40.58 5.97
C GLU A 253 -10.37 -41.66 6.87
N VAL A 254 -9.46 -41.30 7.77
CA VAL A 254 -9.04 -42.19 8.87
C VAL A 254 -8.99 -41.42 10.18
N GLU A 255 -9.87 -41.83 11.09
CA GLU A 255 -9.85 -41.52 12.52
C GLU A 255 -8.63 -42.12 13.23
N GLN A 256 -8.12 -41.36 14.20
CA GLN A 256 -7.44 -41.74 15.45
C GLN A 256 -6.54 -43.00 15.49
N GLY A 257 -5.23 -42.78 15.67
CA GLY A 257 -4.29 -43.82 16.10
C GLY A 257 -2.87 -43.33 16.33
N GLU A 258 -2.54 -43.11 17.62
CA GLU A 258 -1.23 -43.11 18.30
C GLU A 258 0.05 -42.48 17.67
N ARG A 259 0.59 -41.50 18.42
CA ARG A 259 1.87 -40.80 18.22
C ARG A 259 3.08 -41.72 18.42
N PRO A 260 4.14 -41.63 17.60
CA PRO A 260 5.47 -42.09 17.99
C PRO A 260 6.25 -41.02 18.77
N ALA A 261 7.10 -41.50 19.68
CA ALA A 261 7.77 -40.77 20.73
C ALA A 261 8.84 -39.76 20.25
N LYS A 262 8.89 -38.62 20.96
CA LYS A 262 9.95 -37.60 20.88
C LYS A 262 11.26 -38.14 21.44
N HIS A 263 12.37 -37.90 20.73
CA HIS A 263 13.71 -37.86 21.34
C HIS A 263 14.27 -36.43 21.35
N PRO A 264 15.15 -36.10 22.32
CA PRO A 264 15.22 -34.75 22.88
C PRO A 264 16.36 -33.87 22.34
N GLY A 265 16.04 -32.58 22.19
CA GLY A 265 16.84 -31.47 22.72
C GLY A 265 18.19 -31.13 22.08
N GLN A 266 18.18 -30.19 21.13
CA GLN A 266 19.14 -29.07 21.15
C GLN A 266 18.38 -27.76 20.87
N ALA A 267 18.30 -26.93 21.90
CA ALA A 267 17.59 -25.67 21.89
C ALA A 267 18.42 -24.58 21.19
N MET A 268 18.02 -24.18 19.99
CA MET A 268 18.32 -22.83 19.51
C MET A 268 17.29 -21.87 20.12
N ARG A 269 17.78 -20.95 20.94
CA ARG A 269 17.03 -19.86 21.56
C ARG A 269 16.30 -19.03 20.49
N ARG A 270 15.00 -19.27 20.32
CA ARG A 270 14.08 -18.29 19.73
C ARG A 270 13.87 -17.18 20.76
N LEU A 271 14.23 -15.96 20.39
CA LEU A 271 13.72 -14.75 21.04
C LEU A 271 12.21 -14.69 20.74
N GLN A 272 11.40 -15.14 21.68
CA GLN A 272 9.96 -14.96 21.66
C GLN A 272 9.64 -13.55 22.19
N ALA A 273 9.28 -12.65 21.28
CA ALA A 273 8.31 -11.61 21.62
C ALA A 273 6.94 -12.30 21.72
N LYS A 274 6.31 -12.15 22.87
CA LYS A 274 5.08 -12.83 23.26
C LYS A 274 3.92 -11.87 22.97
N SER A 275 3.10 -12.17 21.96
CA SER A 275 1.74 -11.62 21.85
C SER A 275 0.76 -12.78 21.78
N THR A 276 -0.16 -12.72 22.73
CA THR A 276 -1.28 -13.63 22.99
C THR A 276 -2.42 -13.38 22.02
N ASP A 277 -2.98 -14.48 21.52
CA ASP A 277 -4.35 -14.70 21.03
C ASP A 277 -5.02 -13.67 20.10
N GLY A 278 -5.41 -14.17 18.93
CA GLY A 278 -6.37 -13.55 18.03
C GLY A 278 -5.82 -13.42 16.62
N GLU A 279 -6.40 -14.17 15.70
CA GLU A 279 -6.25 -14.01 14.25
C GLU A 279 -6.19 -12.52 13.87
N ASP A 280 -5.06 -12.06 13.31
CA ASP A 280 -4.88 -10.83 12.49
C ASP A 280 -3.45 -10.28 12.61
N ALA A 281 -2.47 -10.94 11.98
CA ALA A 281 -1.13 -10.35 11.72
C ALA A 281 -0.28 -11.10 10.66
N ALA A 282 -0.91 -11.90 9.80
CA ALA A 282 -0.31 -12.37 8.56
C ALA A 282 -1.40 -12.19 7.50
N GLY A 283 -1.19 -11.28 6.53
CA GLY A 283 -2.16 -11.01 5.46
C GLY A 283 -2.73 -12.33 4.94
N GLY A 284 -4.03 -12.53 5.16
CA GLY A 284 -4.70 -13.83 5.12
C GLY A 284 -4.68 -14.44 3.73
N MET A 285 -3.56 -15.04 3.36
CA MET A 285 -3.46 -15.81 2.15
C MET A 285 -4.12 -17.17 2.38
N ASP A 286 -5.02 -17.54 1.48
CA ASP A 286 -5.79 -18.78 1.59
C ASP A 286 -4.86 -19.99 1.79
N ARG A 287 -5.23 -20.87 2.73
CA ARG A 287 -4.45 -22.09 3.01
C ARG A 287 -4.32 -22.96 1.78
N GLY A 288 -5.34 -22.99 0.94
CA GLY A 288 -5.31 -23.71 -0.32
C GLY A 288 -4.28 -23.15 -1.29
N PHE A 289 -4.19 -21.83 -1.42
CA PHE A 289 -3.16 -21.18 -2.23
C PHE A 289 -1.74 -21.51 -1.74
N LEU A 290 -1.52 -21.51 -0.42
CA LEU A 290 -0.21 -21.86 0.15
C LEU A 290 0.20 -23.30 -0.15
N ALA A 291 -0.75 -24.25 -0.09
CA ALA A 291 -0.50 -25.64 -0.44
C ALA A 291 -0.16 -25.79 -1.93
N PHE A 292 -0.87 -25.07 -2.80
CA PHE A 292 -0.56 -25.02 -4.23
C PHE A 292 0.83 -24.44 -4.50
N ALA A 293 1.21 -23.35 -3.83
CA ALA A 293 2.56 -22.79 -3.97
C ALA A 293 3.65 -23.77 -3.53
N ASP A 294 3.44 -24.52 -2.44
CA ASP A 294 4.37 -25.59 -2.00
C ASP A 294 4.50 -26.71 -3.03
N GLU A 295 3.39 -27.11 -3.63
CA GLU A 295 3.36 -28.12 -4.68
C GLU A 295 4.16 -27.67 -5.90
N VAL A 296 3.93 -26.45 -6.37
CA VAL A 296 4.67 -25.85 -7.50
C VAL A 296 6.16 -25.75 -7.20
N LEU A 297 6.54 -25.31 -6.00
CA LEU A 297 7.95 -25.26 -5.57
C LEU A 297 8.59 -26.66 -5.56
N ARG A 298 7.87 -27.67 -5.04
CA ARG A 298 8.35 -29.05 -4.92
C ARG A 298 8.48 -29.73 -6.28
N GLU A 299 7.47 -29.64 -7.13
CA GLU A 299 7.43 -30.33 -8.43
C GLU A 299 8.36 -29.69 -9.44
N GLY A 300 8.39 -28.36 -9.52
CA GLY A 300 9.33 -27.62 -10.35
C GLY A 300 10.76 -27.55 -9.80
N GLN A 301 11.00 -28.08 -8.59
CA GLN A 301 12.27 -27.94 -7.86
C GLN A 301 12.77 -26.49 -7.85
N LEU A 302 11.87 -25.55 -7.58
CA LEU A 302 12.12 -24.12 -7.67
C LEU A 302 12.71 -23.59 -6.37
N ASN A 303 13.63 -22.63 -6.48
CA ASN A 303 14.20 -21.94 -5.32
C ASN A 303 13.41 -20.67 -4.98
N PHE A 304 12.81 -20.05 -5.99
CA PHE A 304 12.13 -18.77 -5.88
C PHE A 304 10.87 -18.77 -6.74
N LEU A 305 9.78 -18.23 -6.20
CA LEU A 305 8.50 -18.13 -6.88
C LEU A 305 8.07 -16.65 -6.89
N ALA A 306 8.08 -16.05 -8.07
CA ALA A 306 7.59 -14.70 -8.28
C ALA A 306 6.05 -14.70 -8.23
N LEU A 307 5.50 -13.98 -7.26
CA LEU A 307 4.05 -13.85 -7.08
C LEU A 307 3.54 -12.62 -7.84
N LEU A 308 2.67 -12.87 -8.82
CA LEU A 308 2.05 -11.86 -9.68
C LEU A 308 0.69 -11.44 -9.15
N GLY A 309 0.33 -10.17 -9.40
CA GLY A 309 -1.01 -9.63 -9.17
C GLY A 309 -1.27 -9.07 -7.78
N GLU A 310 -0.39 -9.30 -6.80
CA GLU A 310 -0.49 -8.64 -5.49
C GLU A 310 0.00 -7.20 -5.58
N ALA A 311 -0.78 -6.25 -5.10
CA ALA A 311 -0.36 -4.85 -4.98
C ALA A 311 0.60 -4.64 -3.80
N ASP A 312 0.38 -5.39 -2.72
CA ASP A 312 1.16 -5.32 -1.50
C ASP A 312 2.40 -6.21 -1.56
N ARG A 313 3.44 -5.80 -0.82
CA ARG A 313 4.64 -6.59 -0.65
C ARG A 313 4.35 -7.84 0.19
N VAL A 314 4.67 -9.02 -0.35
CA VAL A 314 4.45 -10.31 0.31
C VAL A 314 5.73 -11.14 0.24
N THR A 315 6.17 -11.72 1.36
CA THR A 315 7.30 -12.67 1.41
C THR A 315 6.93 -13.86 2.26
N LEU A 316 6.92 -15.05 1.66
CA LEU A 316 6.57 -16.30 2.33
C LEU A 316 7.71 -17.29 2.20
N TRP A 317 8.35 -17.58 3.33
CA TRP A 317 9.39 -18.60 3.42
C TRP A 317 8.74 -19.98 3.50
N ARG A 318 9.05 -20.85 2.54
CA ARG A 318 8.57 -22.23 2.46
C ARG A 318 9.74 -23.19 2.66
N GLU A 319 9.44 -24.47 2.80
CA GLU A 319 10.47 -25.50 3.02
C GLU A 319 11.43 -25.63 1.83
N GLN A 320 10.92 -25.53 0.60
CA GLN A 320 11.71 -25.72 -0.64
C GLN A 320 12.27 -24.40 -1.22
N GLY A 321 11.70 -23.25 -0.86
CA GLY A 321 12.05 -21.98 -1.47
C GLY A 321 11.27 -20.80 -0.89
N VAL A 322 11.31 -19.68 -1.59
CA VAL A 322 10.62 -18.45 -1.18
C VAL A 322 9.59 -18.02 -2.21
N VAL A 323 8.42 -17.59 -1.75
CA VAL A 323 7.40 -16.93 -2.59
C VAL A 323 7.44 -15.43 -2.31
N HIS A 324 7.60 -14.61 -3.35
CA HIS A 324 7.78 -13.19 -3.16
C HIS A 324 7.06 -12.32 -4.20
N CYS A 325 6.35 -11.30 -3.69
CA CYS A 325 5.91 -10.14 -4.45
C CYS A 325 6.55 -8.88 -3.83
N PRO A 326 7.22 -8.03 -4.62
CA PRO A 326 7.81 -6.79 -4.11
C PRO A 326 6.76 -5.69 -3.81
N GLY A 327 5.56 -5.79 -4.38
CA GLY A 327 4.54 -4.74 -4.39
C GLY A 327 4.67 -3.80 -5.60
N THR A 328 4.04 -2.62 -5.54
CA THR A 328 4.25 -1.54 -6.53
C THR A 328 5.50 -0.70 -6.23
N THR A 329 6.17 -0.22 -7.27
CA THR A 329 7.36 0.65 -7.19
C THR A 329 7.03 2.11 -6.91
N GLN A 330 5.79 2.53 -7.17
CA GLN A 330 5.25 3.85 -6.84
C GLN A 330 3.80 3.66 -6.38
N ALA A 331 3.52 4.06 -5.14
CA ALA A 331 2.15 4.15 -4.66
C ALA A 331 1.41 5.21 -5.48
N ARG A 332 0.20 4.91 -5.97
CA ARG A 332 -0.57 5.86 -6.80
C ARG A 332 -1.72 6.53 -6.05
N SER A 333 -1.97 6.10 -4.82
CA SER A 333 -2.97 6.69 -3.94
C SER A 333 -2.58 6.44 -2.49
N ARG A 334 -3.26 7.13 -1.56
CA ARG A 334 -3.08 6.93 -0.12
C ARG A 334 -3.28 5.47 0.32
N LEU A 335 -4.17 4.73 -0.35
CA LEU A 335 -4.44 3.32 -0.04
C LEU A 335 -3.22 2.43 -0.33
N GLU A 336 -2.32 2.86 -1.21
CA GLU A 336 -1.10 2.16 -1.58
C GLU A 336 0.14 2.72 -0.83
N SER A 337 -0.04 3.61 0.16
CA SER A 337 1.07 4.37 0.80
C SER A 337 2.14 3.52 1.49
N ALA A 338 1.85 2.26 1.82
CA ALA A 338 2.83 1.33 2.37
C ALA A 338 3.69 0.63 1.30
N ALA A 339 3.42 0.88 0.02
CA ALA A 339 4.18 0.37 -1.13
C ALA A 339 5.27 1.36 -1.56
N GLY A 340 5.74 1.27 -2.81
CA GLY A 340 6.80 2.16 -3.31
C GLY A 340 8.21 1.56 -3.24
N VAL A 341 8.30 0.23 -3.21
CA VAL A 341 9.57 -0.49 -3.06
C VAL A 341 9.73 -1.56 -4.12
N CYS A 342 10.97 -1.77 -4.55
CA CYS A 342 11.38 -3.01 -5.19
C CYS A 342 12.19 -3.87 -4.21
N SER A 343 12.64 -5.04 -4.68
CA SER A 343 13.35 -5.99 -3.84
C SER A 343 14.70 -6.34 -4.41
N LEU A 344 15.77 -6.03 -3.68
CA LEU A 344 17.09 -6.58 -3.94
C LEU A 344 17.17 -7.97 -3.34
N VAL A 345 17.33 -8.96 -4.20
CA VAL A 345 17.47 -10.37 -3.86
C VAL A 345 18.92 -10.79 -4.05
N GLN A 346 19.50 -11.39 -3.01
CA GLN A 346 20.86 -11.90 -3.04
C GLN A 346 20.82 -13.40 -2.76
N VAL A 347 21.53 -14.18 -3.57
CA VAL A 347 21.66 -15.62 -3.43
C VAL A 347 23.13 -15.96 -3.17
N ASN A 348 23.40 -16.73 -2.13
CA ASN A 348 24.75 -17.16 -1.80
C ASN A 348 25.10 -18.52 -2.42
N GLU A 349 26.32 -18.99 -2.20
CA GLU A 349 26.83 -20.26 -2.76
C GLU A 349 26.09 -21.51 -2.23
N PHE A 350 25.31 -21.37 -1.16
CA PHE A 350 24.48 -22.44 -0.60
C PHE A 350 23.02 -22.38 -1.09
N GLY A 351 22.67 -21.37 -1.89
CA GLY A 351 21.30 -21.14 -2.37
C GLY A 351 20.40 -20.45 -1.35
N GLU A 352 20.96 -19.93 -0.26
CA GLU A 352 20.20 -19.14 0.70
C GLU A 352 19.87 -17.78 0.08
N VAL A 353 18.60 -17.40 0.21
CA VAL A 353 18.07 -16.15 -0.34
C VAL A 353 17.99 -15.10 0.76
N GLN A 354 18.47 -13.89 0.48
CA GLN A 354 18.25 -12.70 1.30
C GLN A 354 17.50 -11.67 0.46
N ILE A 355 16.41 -11.13 1.01
CA ILE A 355 15.57 -10.14 0.34
C ILE A 355 15.60 -8.85 1.16
N SER A 356 15.97 -7.74 0.52
CA SER A 356 15.98 -6.41 1.13
C SER A 356 15.13 -5.43 0.32
N PRO A 357 14.38 -4.52 0.97
CA PRO A 357 13.60 -3.51 0.27
C PRO A 357 14.53 -2.42 -0.27
N LEU A 358 14.22 -1.91 -1.46
CA LEU A 358 14.80 -0.71 -2.02
C LEU A 358 13.68 0.27 -2.30
N ASP A 359 13.78 1.46 -1.72
CA ASP A 359 12.82 2.54 -1.92
C ASP A 359 13.01 3.15 -3.31
N THR A 360 11.92 3.22 -4.06
CA THR A 360 11.84 3.78 -5.41
C THR A 360 10.75 4.83 -5.53
N SER A 361 10.00 5.10 -4.45
CA SER A 361 8.84 5.99 -4.51
C SER A 361 9.29 7.43 -4.65
N CYS A 362 8.79 8.10 -5.69
CA CYS A 362 9.01 9.52 -5.92
C CYS A 362 7.99 10.37 -5.15
N VAL A 363 6.78 9.84 -4.93
CA VAL A 363 5.72 10.48 -4.14
C VAL A 363 5.46 9.64 -2.91
N ASP A 364 5.52 10.26 -1.73
CA ASP A 364 5.22 9.60 -0.46
C ASP A 364 4.08 10.32 0.29
N TRP A 365 3.35 9.59 1.13
CA TRP A 365 2.21 10.11 1.90
C TRP A 365 2.58 10.22 3.37
N LYS A 366 2.42 11.42 3.94
CA LYS A 366 2.62 11.65 5.37
C LYS A 366 1.28 11.99 6.00
N LEU A 367 0.89 11.24 7.04
CA LEU A 367 -0.27 11.55 7.86
C LEU A 367 0.23 12.10 9.20
N LEU A 368 0.04 13.39 9.43
CA LEU A 368 0.58 14.09 10.60
C LEU A 368 -0.55 14.70 11.42
N GLU A 369 -0.64 14.31 12.67
CA GLU A 369 -1.62 14.85 13.61
C GLU A 369 -0.97 15.87 14.56
N LEU A 370 -1.66 17.00 14.77
CA LEU A 370 -1.27 18.03 15.71
C LEU A 370 -2.46 18.48 16.54
N HIS A 371 -2.21 18.73 17.82
CA HIS A 371 -3.19 19.35 18.71
C HIS A 371 -2.88 20.85 18.86
N VAL A 372 -3.82 21.69 18.48
CA VAL A 372 -3.73 23.15 18.47
C VAL A 372 -4.29 23.70 19.79
N ALA A 373 -3.42 24.30 20.60
CA ALA A 373 -3.82 24.90 21.86
C ALA A 373 -4.66 26.17 21.65
N GLY A 374 -5.51 26.52 22.63
CA GLY A 374 -6.48 27.61 22.56
C GLY A 374 -5.92 29.01 22.25
N ALA A 375 -4.65 29.27 22.55
CA ALA A 375 -3.98 30.56 22.34
C ALA A 375 -2.89 30.50 21.26
N THR A 376 -2.90 29.49 20.39
CA THR A 376 -1.87 29.31 19.36
C THR A 376 -2.10 30.29 18.22
N ASP A 377 -1.08 31.10 17.92
CA ASP A 377 -1.09 31.95 16.72
C ASP A 377 -0.62 31.17 15.48
N THR A 378 -0.89 31.75 14.30
CA THR A 378 -0.54 31.15 13.01
C THR A 378 0.97 30.87 12.88
N SER A 379 1.82 31.78 13.36
CA SER A 379 3.28 31.63 13.28
C SER A 379 3.78 30.47 14.13
N THR A 380 3.26 30.32 15.35
CA THR A 380 3.63 29.21 16.24
C THR A 380 3.18 27.88 15.65
N LEU A 381 1.97 27.82 15.08
CA LEU A 381 1.47 26.60 14.44
C LEU A 381 2.32 26.20 13.24
N LEU A 382 2.68 27.14 12.36
CA LEU A 382 3.59 26.87 11.23
C LEU A 382 4.95 26.35 11.69
N GLN A 383 5.50 26.91 12.78
CA GLN A 383 6.76 26.43 13.34
C GLN A 383 6.64 25.01 13.92
N GLN A 384 5.51 24.68 14.56
CA GLN A 384 5.22 23.33 15.04
C GLN A 384 5.10 22.34 13.88
N MET A 385 4.35 22.71 12.83
CA MET A 385 4.20 21.90 11.61
C MET A 385 5.55 21.66 10.94
N ARG A 386 6.38 22.69 10.78
CA ARG A 386 7.73 22.56 10.26
C ARG A 386 8.60 21.60 11.09
N THR A 387 8.52 21.71 12.41
CA THR A 387 9.27 20.84 13.32
C THR A 387 8.82 19.39 13.15
N ARG A 388 7.52 19.14 13.08
CA ARG A 388 6.95 17.81 12.86
C ARG A 388 7.36 17.21 11.51
N LEU A 389 7.40 18.03 10.44
CA LEU A 389 7.90 17.59 9.13
C LEU A 389 9.37 17.15 9.16
N LEU A 390 10.21 17.87 9.90
CA LEU A 390 11.64 17.55 10.02
C LEU A 390 11.92 16.26 10.79
N GLU A 391 10.97 15.77 11.58
CA GLU A 391 11.06 14.48 12.28
C GLU A 391 10.80 13.29 11.36
N GLU A 392 10.12 13.52 10.22
CA GLU A 392 9.80 12.45 9.28
C GLU A 392 11.03 11.99 8.50
N ARG A 393 11.11 10.68 8.26
CA ARG A 393 12.20 10.11 7.48
C ARG A 393 11.94 10.34 5.99
N CYS A 394 12.94 10.90 5.34
CA CYS A 394 13.00 11.02 3.89
C CYS A 394 13.54 9.73 3.28
N GLY A 395 12.77 9.18 2.34
CA GLY A 395 13.20 8.17 1.41
C GLY A 395 14.33 8.66 0.51
N ALA A 396 15.07 7.72 -0.08
CA ALA A 396 16.18 8.08 -0.98
C ALA A 396 15.65 8.63 -2.32
N ALA A 397 14.48 8.13 -2.74
CA ALA A 397 13.85 8.49 -4.00
C ALA A 397 12.85 9.66 -3.85
N ASP A 398 12.40 9.97 -2.63
CA ASP A 398 11.39 11.01 -2.33
C ASP A 398 11.65 12.32 -3.08
N ARG A 399 10.67 12.73 -3.89
CA ARG A 399 10.66 14.03 -4.59
C ARG A 399 9.54 14.92 -4.06
N ILE A 400 8.40 14.31 -3.80
CA ILE A 400 7.15 14.96 -3.41
C ILE A 400 6.59 14.25 -2.18
N TRP A 401 6.14 15.02 -1.19
CA TRP A 401 5.30 14.48 -0.11
C TRP A 401 3.89 15.03 -0.22
N SER A 402 2.91 14.13 -0.25
CA SER A 402 1.51 14.46 0.05
C SER A 402 1.31 14.39 1.55
N VAL A 403 1.32 15.54 2.21
CA VAL A 403 1.17 15.67 3.66
C VAL A 403 -0.28 15.98 3.99
N GLN A 404 -0.95 15.02 4.62
CA GLN A 404 -2.25 15.26 5.24
C GLN A 404 -2.06 15.62 6.71
N TRP A 405 -2.47 16.83 7.06
CA TRP A 405 -2.50 17.34 8.42
C TRP A 405 -3.86 17.07 9.06
N ILE A 406 -3.86 16.48 10.25
CA ILE A 406 -5.02 16.39 11.12
C ILE A 406 -4.82 17.39 12.25
N LEU A 407 -5.57 18.49 12.22
CA LEU A 407 -5.56 19.51 13.27
C LEU A 407 -6.71 19.26 14.23
N ARG A 408 -6.38 18.89 15.47
CA ARG A 408 -7.34 18.78 16.57
C ARG A 408 -7.24 19.98 17.48
N GLY A 409 -8.33 20.42 18.08
CA GLY A 409 -8.32 21.53 19.02
C GLY A 409 -9.69 22.13 19.24
N SER A 410 -9.73 23.22 20.01
CA SER A 410 -10.97 23.93 20.27
C SER A 410 -11.57 24.50 18.98
N LEU A 411 -12.89 24.40 18.83
CA LEU A 411 -13.60 24.88 17.65
C LEU A 411 -13.34 26.36 17.31
N PRO A 412 -13.31 27.32 18.28
CA PRO A 412 -13.03 28.71 17.94
C PRO A 412 -11.68 28.92 17.24
N VAL A 413 -10.64 28.21 17.67
CA VAL A 413 -9.30 28.29 17.07
C VAL A 413 -9.28 27.67 15.68
N LEU A 414 -9.84 26.47 15.50
CA LEU A 414 -9.86 25.83 14.19
C LEU A 414 -10.69 26.63 13.17
N ARG A 415 -11.79 27.25 13.62
CA ARG A 415 -12.60 28.14 12.77
C ARG A 415 -11.81 29.38 12.36
N MET A 416 -11.10 30.02 13.29
CA MET A 416 -10.22 31.16 12.98
C MET A 416 -9.16 30.80 11.93
N LEU A 417 -8.49 29.64 12.07
CA LEU A 417 -7.49 29.19 11.10
C LEU A 417 -8.11 29.04 9.70
N ARG A 418 -9.31 28.46 9.61
CA ARG A 418 -10.01 28.29 8.33
C ARG A 418 -10.45 29.62 7.72
N GLU A 419 -10.93 30.56 8.55
CA GLU A 419 -11.33 31.91 8.12
C GLU A 419 -10.14 32.75 7.65
N CYS A 420 -8.96 32.54 8.20
CA CYS A 420 -7.72 33.20 7.80
C CYS A 420 -7.02 32.54 6.59
N GLU A 421 -7.66 31.60 5.90
CA GLU A 421 -7.07 30.87 4.77
C GLU A 421 -5.71 30.23 5.13
N PHE A 422 -5.61 29.64 6.33
CA PHE A 422 -4.36 29.05 6.84
C PHE A 422 -3.74 28.04 5.86
N ASP A 423 -4.55 27.28 5.14
CA ASP A 423 -4.11 26.30 4.14
C ASP A 423 -3.26 26.96 3.04
N THR A 424 -3.63 28.17 2.62
CA THR A 424 -2.87 28.97 1.64
C THR A 424 -1.53 29.43 2.22
N LEU A 425 -1.52 29.90 3.47
CA LEU A 425 -0.28 30.31 4.14
C LEU A 425 0.66 29.12 4.34
N LEU A 426 0.13 27.97 4.73
CA LEU A 426 0.87 26.72 4.87
C LEU A 426 1.49 26.29 3.53
N ALA A 427 0.71 26.35 2.46
CA ALA A 427 1.19 26.03 1.12
C ALA A 427 2.24 27.00 0.59
N LEU A 428 2.30 28.25 1.07
CA LEU A 428 3.32 29.23 0.68
C LEU A 428 4.59 29.12 1.53
N GLU A 429 4.46 28.89 2.84
CA GLU A 429 5.59 28.92 3.77
C GLU A 429 6.31 27.56 3.87
N LEU A 430 5.60 26.46 3.63
CA LEU A 430 6.11 25.09 3.75
C LEU A 430 5.98 24.29 2.44
N ASP A 431 6.00 24.95 1.28
CA ASP A 431 6.02 24.27 -0.04
C ASP A 431 7.25 23.36 -0.26
N HIS A 432 8.35 23.65 0.44
CA HIS A 432 9.61 22.95 0.28
C HIS A 432 10.24 22.51 1.60
N LEU A 433 10.78 21.29 1.60
CA LEU A 433 11.60 20.76 2.70
C LEU A 433 13.00 20.40 2.18
N GLN A 434 14.05 20.89 2.85
CA GLN A 434 15.42 20.48 2.56
C GLN A 434 15.75 19.17 3.26
N ALA A 435 15.94 18.12 2.47
CA ALA A 435 16.37 16.78 2.89
C ALA A 435 17.81 16.56 2.41
N GLY A 436 18.79 16.88 3.26
CA GLY A 436 20.21 16.78 2.92
C GLY A 436 20.61 17.77 1.81
N SER A 437 20.92 17.27 0.62
CA SER A 437 21.26 18.09 -0.56
C SER A 437 20.09 18.31 -1.52
N ARG A 438 18.89 17.81 -1.17
CA ARG A 438 17.74 17.75 -2.05
C ARG A 438 16.59 18.59 -1.47
N ALA A 439 15.92 19.36 -2.33
CA ALA A 439 14.63 19.95 -2.00
C ALA A 439 13.50 18.97 -2.34
N LEU A 440 12.65 18.69 -1.37
CA LEU A 440 11.37 18.00 -1.52
C LEU A 440 10.29 19.04 -1.75
N GLN A 441 9.35 18.76 -2.64
CA GLN A 441 8.13 19.55 -2.77
C GLN A 441 7.04 18.96 -1.88
N LEU A 442 6.28 19.81 -1.20
CA LEU A 442 5.24 19.41 -0.26
C LEU A 442 3.88 19.83 -0.78
N LEU A 443 2.94 18.90 -0.73
CA LEU A 443 1.52 19.13 -1.01
C LEU A 443 0.77 18.98 0.30
N HIS A 444 0.15 20.05 0.76
CA HIS A 444 -0.56 20.08 2.03
C HIS A 444 -2.07 19.92 1.83
N ASP A 445 -2.65 19.00 2.60
CA ASP A 445 -4.09 18.81 2.75
C ASP A 445 -4.40 18.91 4.25
N VAL A 446 -5.30 19.81 4.66
CA VAL A 446 -5.56 20.08 6.08
C VAL A 446 -6.98 19.64 6.45
N ARG A 447 -7.06 18.79 7.46
CA ARG A 447 -8.31 18.34 8.08
C ARG A 447 -8.47 18.97 9.46
N TYR A 448 -9.55 19.71 9.61
CA TYR A 448 -9.93 20.33 10.88
C TYR A 448 -10.90 19.41 11.63
N LEU A 449 -10.47 18.89 12.78
CA LEU A 449 -11.25 18.00 13.64
C LEU A 449 -11.44 18.64 15.02
N PRO A 450 -12.49 19.45 15.23
CA PRO A 450 -12.73 20.12 16.49
C PRO A 450 -13.01 19.11 17.61
N ASP A 451 -12.47 19.40 18.79
CA ASP A 451 -12.75 18.67 20.02
C ASP A 451 -14.21 18.82 20.44
N ALA A 452 -14.64 17.98 21.38
CA ALA A 452 -15.92 18.16 22.04
C ALA A 452 -15.99 19.54 22.70
N TRP A 453 -17.14 20.22 22.60
CA TRP A 453 -17.31 21.51 23.26
C TRP A 453 -17.14 21.36 24.77
N PRO A 454 -16.44 22.30 25.43
CA PRO A 454 -16.38 22.32 26.88
C PRO A 454 -17.79 22.49 27.46
N PRO A 455 -18.06 21.96 28.66
CA PRO A 455 -19.35 22.13 29.30
C PRO A 455 -19.66 23.62 29.50
N GLY A 456 -20.89 24.01 29.16
CA GLY A 456 -21.35 25.39 29.31
C GLY A 456 -21.43 25.85 30.77
N ASN A 457 -21.56 27.16 30.97
CA ASN A 457 -21.86 27.75 32.27
C ASN A 457 -23.23 28.47 32.22
N PRO A 458 -24.28 27.98 32.92
CA PRO A 458 -24.29 26.80 33.79
C PRO A 458 -24.30 25.48 33.00
N ALA A 459 -23.73 24.44 33.60
CA ALA A 459 -23.67 23.10 33.02
C ALA A 459 -25.07 22.49 32.85
N GLY A 460 -25.28 21.76 31.75
CA GLY A 460 -26.55 21.12 31.39
C GLY A 460 -27.44 21.93 30.44
N GLY A 461 -26.91 23.03 29.89
CA GLY A 461 -27.59 23.82 28.86
C GLY A 461 -27.83 23.05 27.55
N LEU A 462 -28.55 23.67 26.61
CA LEU A 462 -28.80 23.10 25.28
C LEU A 462 -27.51 22.67 24.53
N PRO A 463 -26.38 23.41 24.59
CA PRO A 463 -25.12 22.96 23.98
C PRO A 463 -24.60 21.65 24.56
N ASP A 464 -24.66 21.48 25.89
CA ASP A 464 -24.21 20.26 26.57
C ASP A 464 -25.10 19.08 26.22
N GLN A 465 -26.42 19.29 26.16
CA GLN A 465 -27.38 18.25 25.76
C GLN A 465 -27.17 17.82 24.31
N TYR A 466 -26.88 18.77 23.41
CA TYR A 466 -26.54 18.48 22.03
C TYR A 466 -25.23 17.71 21.91
N GLN A 467 -24.18 18.16 22.60
CA GLN A 467 -22.89 17.47 22.62
C GLN A 467 -23.01 16.04 23.17
N GLN A 468 -23.80 15.85 24.23
CA GLN A 468 -24.11 14.51 24.75
C GLN A 468 -24.86 13.65 23.74
N HIS A 469 -25.78 14.24 22.96
CA HIS A 469 -26.51 13.53 21.91
C HIS A 469 -25.57 13.08 20.78
N VAL A 470 -24.74 14.00 20.29
CA VAL A 470 -23.77 13.76 19.20
C VAL A 470 -22.65 12.82 19.63
N SER A 471 -22.31 12.76 20.91
CA SER A 471 -21.28 11.84 21.43
C SER A 471 -21.81 10.43 21.72
N ARG A 472 -23.08 10.12 21.42
CA ARG A 472 -23.65 8.78 21.65
C ARG A 472 -23.02 7.76 20.70
N PRO A 473 -22.59 6.59 21.20
CA PRO A 473 -22.10 5.52 20.35
C PRO A 473 -23.20 5.08 19.38
N GLY A 474 -22.86 5.00 18.09
CA GLY A 474 -23.77 4.53 17.04
C GLY A 474 -24.57 5.61 16.31
N ILE A 475 -24.46 6.90 16.66
CA ILE A 475 -25.13 7.97 15.90
C ILE A 475 -24.63 8.06 14.45
N LEU A 476 -23.37 7.68 14.21
CA LEU A 476 -22.75 7.55 12.88
C LEU A 476 -22.56 6.09 12.46
N GLY A 477 -23.27 5.15 13.08
CA GLY A 477 -23.22 3.75 12.67
C GLY A 477 -23.95 3.51 11.36
N ASP A 478 -23.48 2.57 10.54
CA ASP A 478 -24.05 2.23 9.24
C ASP A 478 -25.57 1.99 9.29
N ALA A 479 -26.07 1.35 10.36
CA ALA A 479 -27.49 1.09 10.55
C ALA A 479 -28.32 2.38 10.73
N GLU A 480 -27.79 3.37 11.44
CA GLU A 480 -28.48 4.64 11.68
C GLU A 480 -28.42 5.53 10.43
N LEU A 481 -27.26 5.58 9.76
CA LEU A 481 -27.12 6.31 8.51
C LEU A 481 -27.98 5.70 7.39
N THR A 482 -28.05 4.37 7.31
CA THR A 482 -28.97 3.65 6.42
C THR A 482 -30.41 4.05 6.71
N ARG A 483 -30.82 4.05 7.99
CA ARG A 483 -32.16 4.45 8.39
C ARG A 483 -32.48 5.88 7.96
N VAL A 484 -31.54 6.83 8.14
CA VAL A 484 -31.70 8.22 7.71
C VAL A 484 -31.92 8.29 6.18
N ILE A 485 -31.04 7.68 5.40
CA ILE A 485 -31.12 7.66 3.92
C ILE A 485 -32.44 7.03 3.43
N GLU A 486 -32.86 5.92 4.04
CA GLU A 486 -34.08 5.21 3.65
C GLU A 486 -35.35 5.96 4.05
N SER A 487 -35.35 6.60 5.22
CA SER A 487 -36.49 7.32 5.79
C SER A 487 -36.82 8.63 5.07
N ASP A 488 -35.85 9.20 4.36
CA ASP A 488 -36.02 10.43 3.60
C ASP A 488 -36.94 10.23 2.38
N ARG A 489 -37.90 11.13 2.19
CA ARG A 489 -38.92 11.03 1.12
C ARG A 489 -38.53 11.81 -0.14
N GLU A 490 -37.53 12.67 -0.08
CA GLU A 490 -37.09 13.53 -1.17
C GLU A 490 -36.07 12.82 -2.06
N PHE A 491 -35.29 11.88 -1.51
CA PHE A 491 -34.36 11.10 -2.33
C PHE A 491 -35.06 10.09 -3.25
N SER A 492 -34.68 10.12 -4.54
CA SER A 492 -35.05 9.08 -5.49
C SER A 492 -34.41 7.74 -5.15
N THR A 493 -34.99 6.64 -5.65
CA THR A 493 -34.45 5.29 -5.44
C THR A 493 -33.00 5.16 -5.91
N ALA A 494 -32.65 5.80 -7.04
CA ALA A 494 -31.29 5.82 -7.56
C ALA A 494 -30.31 6.57 -6.64
N TRP A 495 -30.74 7.69 -6.04
CA TRP A 495 -29.90 8.42 -5.08
C TRP A 495 -29.71 7.65 -3.78
N LYS A 496 -30.75 7.01 -3.26
CA LYS A 496 -30.65 6.14 -2.08
C LYS A 496 -29.64 5.03 -2.31
N GLN A 497 -29.71 4.34 -3.45
CA GLN A 497 -28.75 3.28 -3.79
C GLN A 497 -27.30 3.79 -3.86
N ARG A 498 -27.07 4.97 -4.45
CA ARG A 498 -25.73 5.58 -4.50
C ARG A 498 -25.21 5.94 -3.11
N LEU A 499 -26.02 6.57 -2.27
CA LEU A 499 -25.64 6.94 -0.91
C LEU A 499 -25.33 5.71 -0.06
N LEU A 500 -26.18 4.67 -0.14
CA LEU A 500 -25.95 3.40 0.56
C LEU A 500 -24.65 2.71 0.11
N ALA A 501 -24.30 2.81 -1.17
CA ALA A 501 -23.05 2.25 -1.70
C ALA A 501 -21.79 2.99 -1.19
N VAL A 502 -21.92 4.27 -0.81
CA VAL A 502 -20.80 5.08 -0.31
C VAL A 502 -20.65 4.98 1.22
N LEU A 503 -21.67 4.52 1.95
CA LEU A 503 -21.63 4.40 3.42
C LEU A 503 -20.34 3.75 3.96
N PRO A 504 -19.85 2.62 3.41
CA PRO A 504 -18.64 1.97 3.93
C PRO A 504 -17.36 2.81 3.77
N SER A 505 -17.35 3.80 2.89
CA SER A 505 -16.19 4.67 2.64
C SER A 505 -16.32 6.05 3.28
N LEU A 506 -17.35 6.28 4.10
CA LEU A 506 -17.49 7.54 4.83
C LEU A 506 -16.50 7.64 5.99
N ASP A 507 -15.99 8.86 6.22
CA ASP A 507 -15.14 9.16 7.36
C ASP A 507 -16.01 9.67 8.53
N PRO A 508 -16.24 8.86 9.58
CA PRO A 508 -17.11 9.25 10.69
C PRO A 508 -16.54 10.42 11.49
N GLU A 509 -15.22 10.59 11.56
CA GLU A 509 -14.62 11.72 12.27
C GLU A 509 -14.86 13.03 11.53
N GLN A 510 -14.80 13.01 10.19
CA GLN A 510 -15.10 14.19 9.38
C GLN A 510 -16.58 14.59 9.49
N ILE A 511 -17.48 13.60 9.49
CA ILE A 511 -18.91 13.87 9.69
C ILE A 511 -19.14 14.45 11.09
N LEU A 512 -18.52 13.87 12.12
CA LEU A 512 -18.63 14.35 13.48
C LEU A 512 -18.06 15.78 13.65
N ALA A 513 -16.94 16.07 13.01
CA ALA A 513 -16.36 17.41 12.93
C ALA A 513 -17.38 18.39 12.34
N ARG A 514 -17.99 18.04 11.20
CA ARG A 514 -18.99 18.90 10.55
C ARG A 514 -20.24 19.10 11.43
N ILE A 515 -20.71 18.06 12.11
CA ILE A 515 -21.82 18.17 13.07
C ILE A 515 -21.48 19.15 14.20
N ARG A 516 -20.25 19.10 14.73
CA ARG A 516 -19.78 20.03 15.77
C ARG A 516 -19.59 21.45 15.25
N GLU A 517 -19.24 21.64 13.99
CA GLU A 517 -19.15 22.98 13.39
C GLU A 517 -20.55 23.58 13.17
N ASP A 518 -21.41 22.86 12.47
CA ASP A 518 -22.75 23.32 12.12
C ASP A 518 -23.61 23.49 13.37
N GLY A 519 -23.54 22.56 14.33
CA GLY A 519 -24.25 22.64 15.59
C GLY A 519 -23.88 23.88 16.42
N ALA A 520 -22.62 24.32 16.36
CA ALA A 520 -22.18 25.49 17.11
C ALA A 520 -22.87 26.78 16.62
N THR A 521 -23.25 26.84 15.34
CA THR A 521 -24.01 27.97 14.78
C THR A 521 -25.43 28.07 15.35
N TRP A 522 -26.02 26.95 15.77
CA TRP A 522 -27.37 26.94 16.35
C TRP A 522 -27.41 27.51 17.76
N PHE A 523 -26.27 27.40 18.45
CA PHE A 523 -26.16 27.83 19.84
C PHE A 523 -25.51 29.19 19.98
N GLU A 524 -25.02 29.80 18.88
CA GLU A 524 -24.19 31.02 18.82
C GLU A 524 -23.98 31.67 20.19
N PRO A 525 -23.05 31.14 21.01
CA PRO A 525 -22.59 31.86 22.16
C PRO A 525 -21.67 32.95 21.62
N ARG A 526 -21.75 34.17 22.12
CA ARG A 526 -20.60 35.09 22.07
C ARG A 526 -19.45 34.38 22.80
N PHE A 527 -18.63 33.63 22.08
CA PHE A 527 -17.35 33.13 22.55
C PHE A 527 -16.43 34.33 22.60
N ASP A 528 -16.59 35.14 23.65
CA ASP A 528 -15.69 36.23 23.97
C ASP A 528 -14.43 35.59 24.57
N PRO A 529 -13.28 35.61 23.89
CA PRO A 529 -12.06 34.98 24.38
C PRO A 529 -11.48 35.70 25.62
N GLY A 530 -12.09 36.82 26.05
CA GLY A 530 -11.60 37.66 27.14
C GLY A 530 -12.04 37.31 28.57
N MET A 531 -12.92 36.32 28.79
CA MET A 531 -13.51 36.07 30.13
C MET A 531 -12.96 34.80 30.82
N ALA A 532 -11.65 34.58 30.78
CA ALA A 532 -10.98 33.55 31.59
C ALA A 532 -10.18 34.13 32.78
N GLU A 533 -10.22 35.44 33.00
CA GLU A 533 -9.68 36.10 34.18
C GLU A 533 -10.69 37.14 34.64
N ASP A 534 -11.54 36.77 35.59
CA ASP A 534 -11.97 37.63 36.70
C ASP A 534 -12.89 36.82 37.61
N THR A 535 -12.24 36.19 38.59
CA THR A 535 -12.92 35.68 39.78
C THR A 535 -12.91 36.82 40.77
N GLU A 536 -14.05 37.41 41.14
CA GLU A 536 -14.17 38.11 42.42
C GLU A 536 -15.65 38.18 42.87
N GLU A 537 -15.91 37.36 43.89
CA GLU A 537 -16.82 37.54 45.04
C GLU A 537 -18.20 38.20 44.82
N SER A 538 -19.25 37.38 44.75
CA SER A 538 -20.59 37.80 45.15
C SER A 538 -20.95 37.20 46.51
N ASP A 539 -20.82 38.03 47.54
CA ASP A 539 -21.37 37.75 48.87
C ASP A 539 -22.90 37.64 48.84
N LEU A 540 -23.36 36.75 49.70
CA LEU A 540 -24.74 36.36 49.97
C LEU A 540 -25.60 37.54 50.45
N GLU A 541 -26.85 37.64 49.99
CA GLU A 541 -28.01 37.74 50.90
C GLU A 541 -29.36 37.52 50.19
N SER A 542 -30.24 36.82 50.90
CA SER A 542 -31.52 36.26 50.48
C SER A 542 -32.66 37.30 50.46
N PRO A 543 -33.81 37.04 49.80
CA PRO A 543 -34.90 38.01 49.68
C PRO A 543 -35.89 37.88 50.84
N ASP A 544 -36.24 38.98 51.49
CA ASP A 544 -37.39 39.05 52.39
C ASP A 544 -38.30 40.24 52.05
N TYR A 545 -39.53 39.88 51.65
CA TYR A 545 -40.80 40.38 52.17
C TYR A 545 -41.06 41.91 52.21
N SER A 546 -42.01 42.37 51.38
CA SER A 546 -42.73 43.65 51.57
C SER A 546 -43.91 43.48 52.53
N PRO A 547 -44.26 44.52 53.33
CA PRO A 547 -45.47 45.27 52.99
C PRO A 547 -45.48 46.76 53.39
N GLY A 548 -46.03 47.60 52.50
CA GLY A 548 -47.03 48.64 52.82
C GLY A 548 -46.62 49.97 53.47
N PRO A 549 -47.47 51.02 53.41
CA PRO A 549 -47.08 52.36 52.97
C PRO A 549 -47.29 53.50 54.01
N ALA A 550 -46.61 54.64 53.81
CA ALA A 550 -46.96 55.97 54.34
C ALA A 550 -46.09 57.04 53.63
N GLU A 551 -46.64 57.82 52.71
CA GLU A 551 -47.22 59.17 52.87
C GLU A 551 -46.23 60.35 52.88
N SER A 552 -46.43 61.25 51.89
CA SER A 552 -46.09 62.69 51.83
C SER A 552 -44.60 63.06 51.64
N ALA A 553 -44.18 64.04 50.83
CA ALA A 553 -44.84 65.20 50.22
C ALA A 553 -43.97 65.81 49.08
N GLY A 554 -44.60 66.62 48.20
CA GLY A 554 -43.96 67.70 47.41
C GLY A 554 -43.63 67.35 45.95
N GLU A 555 -44.56 67.43 45.00
CA GLU A 555 -44.92 68.64 44.19
C GLU A 555 -43.78 69.30 43.40
N SER A 556 -43.83 69.10 42.07
CA SER A 556 -43.64 70.05 40.94
C SER A 556 -42.57 71.15 41.07
N SER A 557 -41.72 71.43 40.09
CA SER A 557 -42.11 71.96 38.77
C SER A 557 -40.86 72.31 37.92
N GLU A 558 -41.01 72.17 36.59
CA GLU A 558 -40.26 72.78 35.47
C GLU A 558 -40.02 74.31 35.64
N PRO A 559 -39.04 74.98 34.96
CA PRO A 559 -39.08 75.17 33.49
C PRO A 559 -37.76 75.37 32.70
N LEU A 560 -37.81 74.93 31.43
CA LEU A 560 -37.56 75.67 30.17
C LEU A 560 -36.75 77.00 30.16
N LEU A 561 -35.75 77.05 29.24
CA LEU A 561 -35.51 78.05 28.15
C LEU A 561 -34.14 78.76 28.05
N GLN A 562 -33.66 78.79 26.79
CA GLN A 562 -32.84 79.79 26.07
C GLN A 562 -31.33 79.87 26.40
N GLY A 563 -30.40 79.99 25.45
CA GLY A 563 -30.43 80.19 24.00
C GLY A 563 -29.10 80.82 23.53
N ALA A 564 -28.82 80.72 22.21
CA ALA A 564 -27.81 81.47 21.41
C ALA A 564 -26.32 81.15 21.72
N ASP A 565 -25.35 81.08 20.79
CA ASP A 565 -25.14 81.60 19.43
C ASP A 565 -24.27 80.56 18.66
N GLU A 566 -24.53 80.19 17.41
CA GLU A 566 -24.35 80.91 16.13
C GLU A 566 -22.95 80.69 15.48
N LEU A 567 -22.99 80.39 14.17
CA LEU A 567 -21.97 80.60 13.12
C LEU A 567 -21.08 79.40 12.67
N GLU A 568 -21.63 78.65 11.72
CA GLU A 568 -21.02 78.16 10.46
C GLU A 568 -20.52 79.33 9.55
N PRO A 569 -19.96 79.15 8.32
CA PRO A 569 -19.76 77.93 7.49
C PRO A 569 -18.40 77.88 6.74
N ASP A 570 -18.34 76.99 5.74
CA ASP A 570 -17.60 77.03 4.45
C ASP A 570 -16.30 76.22 4.39
N ASP A 571 -15.98 75.45 3.36
CA ASP A 571 -16.70 74.90 2.19
C ASP A 571 -15.67 73.98 1.45
N GLU A 572 -16.11 73.33 0.38
CA GLU A 572 -15.31 72.76 -0.73
C GLU A 572 -14.89 71.27 -0.67
N SER A 573 -15.79 70.49 -1.28
CA SER A 573 -15.51 69.35 -2.17
C SER A 573 -14.54 69.70 -3.31
N ASP A 574 -13.75 68.72 -3.77
CA ASP A 574 -13.54 68.52 -5.20
C ASP A 574 -13.28 67.04 -5.53
N ASP A 575 -13.96 66.62 -6.58
CA ASP A 575 -13.97 65.30 -7.21
C ASP A 575 -13.27 65.43 -8.60
N GLU A 576 -13.00 64.29 -9.23
CA GLU A 576 -12.49 64.11 -10.60
C GLU A 576 -11.00 64.40 -10.89
N SER A 577 -10.25 63.38 -11.35
CA SER A 577 -10.08 63.11 -12.81
C SER A 577 -8.96 62.09 -13.13
N GLU A 578 -9.39 61.06 -13.88
CA GLU A 578 -8.81 60.53 -15.13
C GLU A 578 -7.33 60.07 -15.28
N ARG A 579 -7.21 58.81 -15.79
CA ARG A 579 -6.24 58.27 -16.79
C ARG A 579 -4.80 58.09 -16.26
N ILE A 580 -4.16 56.92 -16.36
CA ILE A 580 -3.93 55.99 -17.49
C ILE A 580 -3.72 54.58 -16.95
#